data_AF-A0A1Z4RGZ5-F1
#
_entry.id   AF-A0A1Z4RGZ5-F1
#
_cell.length_a   1.000
_cell.length_b   1.000
_cell.length_c   1.000
_cell.angle_alpha   90.00
_cell.angle_beta   90.00
_cell.angle_gamma   90.00
#
_symmetry.space_group_name_H-M   'P 1'
#
loop_
_entity.id
_entity.type
_entity.pdbx_description
1 polymer ?
#
loop_
_entity_poly.entity_id
_entity_poly.type
_entity_poly.pdbx_seq_one_letter_code
_entity_poly.pdbx_strand_id
1 'polypeptide(L)'
;MPKELNFTNFILIGYTAWKGFYQFGRGAVFCHLKQVGLSSFDFPICHAKYHYAKEIVSTHFLPQKQLAAYLHEWILSPEIITKILKAVDTYDPKIDMILLVQDGSQIEIDILQKPVMTPRECYQQVRQRWHEFSGYIA
;
A
#
# COMPACT_ATOMS: atom_id res chain seq x y z
N MET A 1 3.32 4.68 10.78
CA MET A 1 2.79 4.81 9.40
C MET A 1 3.87 5.46 8.55
N PRO A 2 4.08 5.02 7.31
CA PRO A 2 4.86 5.78 6.32
C PRO A 2 4.36 7.23 6.35
N LYS A 3 5.27 8.21 6.36
CA LYS A 3 4.95 9.63 6.62
C LYS A 3 4.00 10.26 5.59
N GLU A 4 3.64 9.52 4.54
CA GLU A 4 2.96 10.01 3.34
C GLU A 4 1.59 9.34 3.09
N LEU A 5 1.18 8.35 3.90
CA LEU A 5 -0.13 7.70 3.75
C LEU A 5 -1.21 8.43 4.56
N ASN A 6 -2.16 9.08 3.85
CA ASN A 6 -3.37 9.62 4.48
C ASN A 6 -4.31 8.49 4.95
N PHE A 7 -5.35 8.84 5.72
CA PHE A 7 -6.26 7.86 6.32
C PHE A 7 -7.05 7.04 5.28
N THR A 8 -7.51 7.67 4.20
CA THR A 8 -8.23 7.01 3.09
C THR A 8 -7.34 5.97 2.43
N ASN A 9 -6.08 6.33 2.15
CA ASN A 9 -5.07 5.45 1.59
C ASN A 9 -4.84 4.22 2.46
N PHE A 10 -4.74 4.42 3.78
CA PHE A 10 -4.58 3.33 4.73
C PHE A 10 -5.77 2.36 4.70
N ILE A 11 -7.01 2.88 4.64
CA ILE A 11 -8.22 2.05 4.54
C ILE A 11 -8.23 1.24 3.24
N LEU A 12 -7.87 1.85 2.11
CA LEU A 12 -7.80 1.16 0.82
C LEU A 12 -6.76 0.04 0.82
N ILE A 13 -5.57 0.29 1.38
CA ILE A 13 -4.51 -0.71 1.55
C ILE A 13 -5.03 -1.88 2.38
N GLY A 14 -5.65 -1.62 3.54
CA GLY A 14 -6.18 -2.66 4.41
C GLY A 14 -7.32 -3.45 3.78
N TYR A 15 -8.23 -2.78 3.05
CA TYR A 15 -9.29 -3.43 2.28
C TYR A 15 -8.71 -4.38 1.22
N THR A 16 -7.73 -3.92 0.44
CA THR A 16 -7.05 -4.72 -0.59
C THR A 16 -6.30 -5.89 0.03
N ALA A 17 -5.64 -5.69 1.17
CA ALA A 17 -4.96 -6.75 1.91
C ALA A 17 -5.92 -7.86 2.32
N TRP A 18 -7.05 -7.52 2.95
CA TRP A 18 -8.02 -8.49 3.43
C TRP A 18 -8.76 -9.19 2.29
N LYS A 19 -9.23 -8.43 1.28
CA LYS A 19 -9.89 -8.98 0.10
C LYS A 19 -8.97 -9.98 -0.62
N GLY A 20 -7.72 -9.59 -0.84
CA GLY A 20 -6.72 -10.44 -1.49
C GLY A 20 -6.37 -11.68 -0.67
N PHE A 21 -6.19 -11.53 0.64
CA PHE A 21 -5.96 -12.66 1.54
C PHE A 21 -7.09 -13.69 1.50
N TYR A 22 -8.34 -13.21 1.55
CA TYR A 22 -9.51 -14.06 1.50
C TYR A 22 -9.61 -14.85 0.17
N GLN A 23 -9.14 -14.28 -0.93
CA GLN A 23 -9.21 -14.89 -2.27
C GLN A 23 -8.03 -15.79 -2.60
N PHE A 24 -6.82 -15.41 -2.21
CA PHE A 24 -5.58 -15.99 -2.72
C PHE A 24 -4.63 -16.52 -1.62
N GLY A 25 -4.98 -16.33 -0.35
CA GLY A 25 -4.11 -16.64 0.78
C GLY A 25 -3.04 -15.58 1.00
N ARG A 26 -1.89 -15.97 1.54
CA ARG A 26 -0.82 -15.03 1.92
C ARG A 26 -0.27 -14.25 0.73
N GLY A 27 0.13 -13.01 0.97
CA GLY A 27 0.67 -12.14 -0.07
C GLY A 27 1.06 -10.76 0.47
N ALA A 28 1.20 -9.81 -0.44
CA ALA A 28 1.50 -8.42 -0.12
C ALA A 28 0.58 -7.49 -0.91
N VAL A 29 0.30 -6.31 -0.35
CA VAL A 29 -0.38 -5.24 -1.09
C VAL A 29 0.68 -4.44 -1.81
N PHE A 30 0.51 -4.27 -3.12
CA PHE A 30 1.24 -3.30 -3.89
C PHE A 30 0.45 -2.00 -3.97
N CYS A 31 1.15 -0.89 -3.84
CA CYS A 31 0.63 0.45 -3.85
C CYS A 31 1.47 1.31 -4.79
N HIS A 32 0.84 1.88 -5.81
CA HIS A 32 1.50 2.85 -6.70
C HIS A 32 1.23 4.26 -6.22
N LEU A 33 2.28 5.00 -5.83
CA LEU A 33 2.19 6.41 -5.53
C LEU A 33 2.53 7.25 -6.76
N LYS A 34 1.75 8.31 -6.98
CA LYS A 34 2.07 9.35 -7.95
C LYS A 34 2.26 10.67 -7.24
N GLN A 35 3.31 11.38 -7.65
CA GLN A 35 3.53 12.75 -7.25
C GLN A 35 2.57 13.66 -8.05
N VAL A 36 1.67 14.32 -7.34
CA VAL A 36 0.70 15.28 -7.90
C VAL A 36 1.16 16.68 -7.50
N GLY A 37 1.35 17.55 -8.50
CA GLY A 37 1.63 18.95 -8.26
C GLY A 37 0.41 19.63 -7.64
N LEU A 38 0.59 20.30 -6.50
CA LEU A 38 -0.44 21.14 -5.92
C LEU A 38 -0.57 22.39 -6.80
N SER A 39 -1.74 22.62 -7.38
CA SER A 39 -2.03 23.85 -8.12
C SER A 39 -1.70 25.03 -7.21
N SER A 40 -0.78 25.89 -7.66
CA SER A 40 -0.39 27.12 -6.97
C SER A 40 -1.62 27.93 -6.64
N PHE A 41 -2.08 27.89 -5.39
CA PHE A 41 -2.83 29.01 -4.87
C PHE A 41 -1.85 30.18 -4.79
N ASP A 42 -2.24 31.32 -5.36
CA ASP A 42 -1.50 32.58 -5.32
C ASP A 42 -1.42 33.11 -3.89
N PHE A 43 -0.70 32.41 -3.02
CA PHE A 43 -0.26 32.91 -1.73
C PHE A 43 1.23 33.22 -1.86
N PRO A 44 1.61 34.49 -2.05
CA PRO A 44 3.00 34.87 -1.95
C PRO A 44 3.40 34.62 -0.50
N ILE A 45 4.55 33.99 -0.29
CA ILE A 45 5.16 33.71 1.02
C ILE A 45 4.75 32.35 1.62
N CYS A 46 5.26 31.26 1.06
CA CYS A 46 5.71 30.10 1.85
C CYS A 46 6.77 29.33 1.06
N HIS A 47 7.87 28.98 1.73
CA HIS A 47 9.10 28.46 1.13
C HIS A 47 8.89 27.13 0.38
N ALA A 48 9.16 27.13 -0.93
CA ALA A 48 9.65 26.14 -1.91
C ALA A 48 9.71 24.60 -1.62
N LYS A 49 9.18 24.05 -0.53
CA LYS A 49 9.31 22.62 -0.15
C LYS A 49 8.02 21.80 -0.21
N TYR A 50 6.88 22.42 -0.50
CA TYR A 50 5.55 21.79 -0.37
C TYR A 50 4.70 21.87 -1.65
N HIS A 51 5.31 21.83 -2.84
CA HIS A 51 4.55 21.93 -4.11
C HIS A 51 3.99 20.60 -4.62
N TYR A 52 4.21 19.50 -3.91
CA TYR A 52 3.83 18.17 -4.37
C TYR A 52 3.23 17.34 -3.23
N ALA A 53 2.10 16.70 -3.51
CA ALA A 53 1.50 15.66 -2.68
C ALA A 53 1.73 14.29 -3.35
N LYS A 54 1.82 13.23 -2.54
CA LYS A 54 1.82 11.85 -3.05
C LYS A 54 0.45 11.24 -2.83
N GLU A 55 -0.14 10.74 -3.91
CA GLU A 55 -1.47 10.11 -3.88
C GLU A 55 -1.35 8.66 -4.35
N ILE A 56 -2.13 7.77 -3.70
CA ILE A 56 -2.28 6.40 -4.20
C ILE A 56 -3.09 6.46 -5.48
N VAL A 57 -2.49 6.00 -6.57
CA VAL A 57 -3.17 5.83 -7.85
C VAL A 57 -3.89 4.49 -7.90
N SER A 58 -3.26 3.45 -7.36
CA SER A 58 -3.82 2.11 -7.38
C SER A 58 -3.28 1.26 -6.23
N THR A 59 -4.11 0.30 -5.80
CA THR A 59 -3.69 -0.80 -4.94
C THR A 59 -4.06 -2.12 -5.59
N HIS A 60 -3.18 -3.11 -5.50
CA HIS A 60 -3.49 -4.47 -5.91
C HIS A 60 -2.82 -5.48 -4.99
N PHE A 61 -3.40 -6.67 -4.90
CA PHE A 61 -2.85 -7.73 -4.08
C PHE A 61 -1.97 -8.64 -4.92
N LEU A 62 -0.74 -8.88 -4.45
CA LEU A 62 0.21 -9.82 -5.03
C LEU A 62 0.25 -11.09 -4.18
N PRO A 63 -0.29 -12.21 -4.68
CA PRO A 63 -0.21 -13.50 -3.98
C PRO A 63 1.25 -13.93 -3.80
N GLN A 64 1.55 -14.62 -2.69
CA GLN A 64 2.89 -15.14 -2.37
C GLN A 64 3.53 -15.90 -3.55
N LYS A 65 2.71 -16.67 -4.30
CA LYS A 65 3.16 -17.46 -5.46
C LYS A 65 3.70 -16.61 -6.62
N GLN A 66 3.24 -15.36 -6.76
CA GLN A 66 3.65 -14.44 -7.82
C GLN A 66 4.70 -13.43 -7.35
N LEU A 67 4.83 -13.28 -6.03
CA LEU A 67 5.62 -12.24 -5.40
C LEU A 67 7.12 -12.33 -5.74
N ALA A 68 7.69 -13.54 -5.77
CA ALA A 68 9.10 -13.72 -6.09
C ALA A 68 9.45 -13.21 -7.50
N ALA A 69 8.64 -13.60 -8.50
CA ALA A 69 8.82 -13.17 -9.88
C ALA A 69 8.70 -11.64 -9.99
N TYR A 70 7.68 -11.07 -9.33
CA TYR A 70 7.48 -9.63 -9.29
C TYR A 70 8.69 -8.88 -8.71
N LEU A 71 9.20 -9.32 -7.56
CA LEU A 71 10.33 -8.66 -6.89
C LEU A 71 11.65 -8.77 -7.67
N HIS A 72 11.81 -9.81 -8.50
CA HIS A 72 12.95 -9.94 -9.39
C HIS A 72 12.97 -8.87 -10.50
N GLU A 73 11.80 -8.45 -11.00
CA GLU A 73 11.70 -7.37 -12.01
C GLU A 73 12.18 -6.01 -11.46
N TRP A 74 12.12 -5.83 -10.14
CA TRP A 74 12.61 -4.63 -9.45
C TRP A 74 14.12 -4.65 -9.15
N ILE A 75 14.86 -5.63 -9.67
CA ILE A 75 16.32 -5.76 -9.52
C ILE A 75 16.72 -5.77 -8.03
N LEU A 76 15.86 -6.31 -7.17
CA LEU A 76 16.18 -6.49 -5.75
C LEU A 76 17.20 -7.62 -5.59
N SER A 77 18.07 -7.48 -4.59
CA SER A 77 19.03 -8.55 -4.30
C SER A 77 18.30 -9.83 -3.85
N PRO A 78 18.78 -11.04 -4.21
CA PRO A 78 18.15 -12.29 -3.81
C PRO A 78 17.96 -12.44 -2.29
N GLU A 79 18.86 -11.85 -1.49
CA GLU A 79 18.76 -11.82 -0.03
C GLU A 79 17.56 -11.01 0.46
N ILE A 80 17.30 -9.85 -0.15
CA ILE A 80 16.15 -9.00 0.17
C ILE A 80 14.86 -9.74 -0.20
N ILE A 81 14.81 -10.34 -1.40
CA ILE A 81 13.67 -11.14 -1.87
C ILE A 81 13.37 -12.27 -0.87
N THR A 82 14.40 -13.00 -0.45
CA THR A 82 14.25 -14.09 0.53
C THR A 82 13.68 -13.59 1.87
N LYS A 83 14.14 -12.44 2.36
CA LYS A 83 13.60 -11.82 3.60
C LYS A 83 12.13 -11.46 3.47
N ILE A 84 11.71 -10.90 2.33
CA ILE A 84 10.32 -10.54 2.06
C ILE A 84 9.44 -11.78 1.98
N LEU A 85 9.86 -12.81 1.22
CA LEU A 85 9.12 -14.06 1.10
C LEU A 85 8.94 -14.73 2.47
N LYS A 86 9.98 -14.71 3.31
CA LYS A 86 9.88 -15.20 4.69
C LYS A 86 8.89 -14.39 5.52
N ALA A 87 8.91 -13.06 5.41
CA ALA A 87 7.94 -12.21 6.11
C ALA A 87 6.49 -12.55 5.71
N VAL A 88 6.24 -12.73 4.41
CA VAL A 88 4.93 -13.13 3.85
C VAL A 88 4.49 -14.51 4.36
N ASP A 89 5.43 -15.42 4.54
CA ASP A 89 5.14 -16.75 5.07
C ASP A 89 4.72 -16.71 6.55
N THR A 90 5.21 -15.73 7.32
CA THR A 90 5.07 -15.73 8.78
C THR A 90 4.09 -14.70 9.37
N TYR A 91 3.73 -13.62 8.66
CA TYR A 91 2.83 -12.59 9.24
C TYR A 91 1.43 -13.14 9.56
N ASP A 92 0.66 -12.49 10.43
CA ASP A 92 -0.76 -12.85 10.63
C ASP A 92 -1.66 -11.94 9.77
N PRO A 93 -2.25 -12.42 8.66
CA PRO A 93 -3.05 -11.59 7.75
C PRO A 93 -4.32 -11.02 8.37
N LYS A 94 -4.72 -11.46 9.58
CA LYS A 94 -5.86 -10.91 10.31
C LYS A 94 -5.55 -9.57 10.96
N ILE A 95 -4.29 -9.35 11.35
CA ILE A 95 -3.87 -8.19 12.15
C ILE A 95 -2.68 -7.47 11.55
N ASP A 96 -1.97 -8.07 10.61
CA ASP A 96 -0.79 -7.52 9.96
C ASP A 96 -1.01 -7.45 8.43
N MET A 97 -0.27 -6.56 7.77
CA MET A 97 -0.20 -6.52 6.31
C MET A 97 1.19 -6.13 5.83
N ILE A 98 1.58 -6.67 4.69
CA ILE A 98 2.84 -6.33 4.02
C ILE A 98 2.50 -5.40 2.86
N LEU A 99 3.20 -4.28 2.79
CA LEU A 99 3.02 -3.22 1.82
C LEU A 99 4.28 -3.08 0.98
N LEU A 100 4.09 -3.07 -0.33
CA LEU A 100 5.08 -2.70 -1.34
C LEU A 100 4.66 -1.36 -1.91
N VAL A 101 5.43 -0.31 -1.67
CA VAL A 101 5.14 1.03 -2.16
C VAL A 101 6.07 1.33 -3.31
N GLN A 102 5.51 1.53 -4.51
CA GLN A 102 6.26 2.07 -5.62
C GLN A 102 6.21 3.61 -5.58
N ASP A 103 7.39 4.21 -5.50
CA ASP A 103 7.61 5.65 -5.67
C ASP A 103 8.64 5.86 -6.80
N GLY A 104 8.14 6.24 -7.99
CA GLY A 104 8.94 6.31 -9.21
C GLY A 104 9.56 4.96 -9.58
N SER A 105 10.90 4.88 -9.58
CA SER A 105 11.68 3.67 -9.86
C SER A 105 12.09 2.90 -8.60
N GLN A 106 11.70 3.35 -7.42
CA GLN A 106 12.04 2.71 -6.15
C GLN A 106 10.83 1.94 -5.62
N ILE A 107 11.12 0.83 -4.94
CA ILE A 107 10.15 0.05 -4.19
C ILE A 107 10.54 0.06 -2.71
N GLU A 108 9.68 0.63 -1.89
CA GLU A 108 9.77 0.56 -0.43
C GLU A 108 8.93 -0.60 0.08
N ILE A 109 9.40 -1.25 1.14
CA ILE A 109 8.74 -2.43 1.70
C ILE A 109 8.51 -2.18 3.18
N ASP A 110 7.25 -2.24 3.57
CA ASP A 110 6.83 -2.07 4.95
C ASP A 110 6.04 -3.28 5.44
N ILE A 111 6.35 -3.71 6.66
CA ILE A 111 5.54 -4.69 7.39
C ILE A 111 4.76 -3.91 8.44
N LEU A 112 3.46 -3.75 8.21
CA LEU A 112 2.56 -3.06 9.12
C LEU A 112 2.04 -4.08 10.14
N GLN A 113 2.78 -4.22 11.23
CA GLN A 113 2.41 -5.10 12.35
C GLN A 113 1.41 -4.40 13.26
N LYS A 114 0.26 -5.04 13.51
CA LYS A 114 -0.83 -4.51 14.37
C LYS A 114 -1.08 -3.00 14.16
N PRO A 115 -1.40 -2.58 12.93
CA PRO A 115 -1.60 -1.17 12.65
C PRO A 115 -2.87 -0.67 13.36
N VAL A 116 -3.04 0.66 13.41
CA VAL A 116 -4.16 1.34 14.11
C VAL A 116 -5.54 0.79 13.71
N MET A 117 -5.68 0.30 12.47
CA MET A 117 -6.85 -0.43 12.01
C MET A 117 -6.39 -1.64 11.21
N THR A 118 -6.86 -2.82 11.59
CA THR A 118 -6.48 -4.10 10.97
C THR A 118 -7.02 -4.21 9.55
N PRO A 119 -6.45 -5.10 8.70
CA PRO A 119 -6.97 -5.35 7.35
C PRO A 119 -8.47 -5.67 7.34
N ARG A 120 -8.93 -6.45 8.32
CA ARG A 120 -10.35 -6.83 8.46
C ARG A 120 -11.24 -5.64 8.79
N GLU A 121 -10.80 -4.74 9.68
CA GLU A 121 -11.54 -3.54 10.02
C GLU A 121 -11.58 -2.56 8.84
N CYS A 122 -10.45 -2.38 8.14
CA CYS A 122 -10.43 -1.60 6.89
C CYS A 122 -11.43 -2.15 5.87
N TYR A 123 -11.51 -3.49 5.74
CA TYR A 123 -12.49 -4.11 4.86
C TYR A 123 -13.92 -3.76 5.25
N GLN A 124 -14.26 -3.84 6.53
CA GLN A 124 -15.58 -3.47 7.03
C GLN A 124 -15.90 -1.99 6.79
N GLN A 125 -14.92 -1.10 6.99
CA GLN A 125 -15.07 0.33 6.74
C GLN A 125 -15.42 0.64 5.30
N VAL A 126 -14.69 0.07 4.34
CA VAL A 126 -15.00 0.22 2.91
C VAL A 126 -16.38 -0.33 2.57
N ARG A 127 -16.73 -1.51 3.10
CA ARG A 127 -18.03 -2.13 2.84
C ARG A 127 -19.20 -1.29 3.37
N GLN A 128 -19.04 -0.64 4.52
CA GLN A 128 -20.06 0.23 5.12
C GLN A 128 -20.17 1.56 4.38
N ARG A 129 -19.05 2.09 3.88
CA ARG A 129 -18.97 3.39 3.20
C ARG A 129 -18.72 3.24 1.71
N TRP A 130 -19.32 2.23 1.09
CA TRP A 130 -19.00 1.84 -0.30
C TRP A 130 -19.06 3.01 -1.29
N HIS A 131 -20.04 3.90 -1.14
CA HIS A 131 -20.20 5.10 -1.96
C HIS A 131 -19.01 6.07 -1.92
N GLU A 132 -18.24 6.10 -0.83
CA GLU A 132 -17.01 6.92 -0.70
C GLU A 132 -15.81 6.26 -1.40
N PHE A 133 -15.80 4.92 -1.49
CA PHE A 133 -14.62 4.15 -1.90
C PHE A 133 -14.74 3.52 -3.29
N SER A 134 -15.94 3.42 -3.85
CA SER A 134 -16.18 2.71 -5.12
C SER A 134 -15.39 3.28 -6.30
N GLY A 135 -15.04 4.58 -6.28
CA GLY A 135 -14.21 5.21 -7.31
C GLY A 135 -12.73 4.80 -7.28
N TYR A 136 -12.26 4.23 -6.16
CA TYR A 136 -10.87 3.79 -5.98
C TYR A 136 -10.70 2.27 -6.15
N ILE A 137 -11.81 1.53 -6.18
CA ILE A 137 -11.83 0.07 -6.19
C ILE A 137 -12.37 -0.37 -7.56
N ALA A 138 -11.45 -0.63 -8.48
CA ALA A 138 -11.75 -1.28 -9.76
C ALA A 138 -11.97 -2.80 -9.58
#